data_AF-A0A2R4TF58-F1
#
_entry.id   AF-A0A2R4TF58-F1
#
_cell.length_a   1.000
_cell.length_b   1.000
_cell.length_c   1.000
_cell.angle_alpha   90.00
_cell.angle_beta   90.00
_cell.angle_gamma   90.00
#
_symmetry.space_group_name_H-M   'P 1'
#
loop_
_entity.id
_entity.type
_entity.pdbx_description
1 polymer ?
#
loop_
_entity_poly.entity_id
_entity_poly.type
_entity_poly.pdbx_seq_one_letter_code
_entity_poly.pdbx_strand_id
1 'polypeptide(L)'
;MDSAAAELTARGARVVGRIVQRRGVSDGGVRKMALPYSSRTLLSYGKVREVAAACEGADADVVVFVASLTERQQRVLTGILGCPAVSLSETLAAD
;
A
#
# COMPACT_ATOMS: atom_id res chain seq x y z
N MET A 1 2.24 7.03 -8.75
CA MET A 1 0.83 6.75 -8.40
C MET A 1 -0.02 6.65 -9.64
N ASP A 2 -0.05 7.69 -10.50
CA ASP A 2 -0.87 7.65 -11.72
C ASP A 2 -0.41 6.60 -12.73
N SER A 3 0.91 6.45 -12.94
CA SER A 3 1.46 5.35 -13.77
C SER A 3 1.02 3.98 -13.28
N ALA A 4 1.19 3.71 -11.98
CA ALA A 4 0.79 2.42 -11.38
C ALA A 4 -0.70 2.13 -11.58
N ALA A 5 -1.57 3.13 -11.42
CA ALA A 5 -3.00 2.94 -11.62
C ALA A 5 -3.35 2.70 -13.11
N ALA A 6 -2.68 3.39 -14.03
CA ALA A 6 -2.83 3.18 -15.47
C ALA A 6 -2.37 1.77 -15.87
N GLU A 7 -1.21 1.32 -15.37
CA GLU A 7 -0.67 -0.02 -15.63
C GLU A 7 -1.57 -1.13 -15.10
N LEU A 8 -2.12 -0.98 -13.89
CA LEU A 8 -3.09 -1.92 -13.34
C LEU A 8 -4.39 -1.94 -14.17
N THR A 9 -4.87 -0.77 -14.58
CA THR A 9 -6.07 -0.67 -15.44
C THR A 9 -5.85 -1.30 -16.81
N ALA A 10 -4.67 -1.13 -17.39
CA ALA A 10 -4.30 -1.75 -18.67
C ALA A 10 -4.29 -3.29 -18.60
N ARG A 11 -4.04 -3.86 -17.42
CA ARG A 11 -4.15 -5.30 -17.14
C ARG A 11 -5.57 -5.74 -16.74
N GLY A 12 -6.57 -4.88 -16.86
CA GLY A 12 -7.97 -5.19 -16.59
C GLY A 12 -8.42 -4.97 -15.15
N ALA A 13 -7.55 -4.47 -14.26
CA ALA A 13 -7.96 -4.16 -12.89
C ALA A 13 -8.83 -2.91 -12.84
N ARG A 14 -9.83 -2.91 -11.96
CA ARG A 14 -10.60 -1.70 -11.62
C ARG A 14 -9.98 -1.04 -10.38
N VAL A 15 -9.40 0.15 -10.54
CA VAL A 15 -8.85 0.91 -9.41
C VAL A 15 -10.00 1.60 -8.65
N VAL A 16 -10.39 1.04 -7.51
CA VAL A 16 -11.51 1.54 -6.67
C VAL A 16 -11.11 2.62 -5.67
N GLY A 17 -9.82 2.84 -5.44
CA GLY A 17 -9.32 3.87 -4.54
C GLY A 17 -7.82 4.11 -4.69
N ARG A 18 -7.36 5.30 -4.28
CA ARG A 18 -5.93 5.65 -4.21
C ARG A 18 -5.65 6.34 -2.89
N ILE A 19 -4.71 5.81 -2.12
CA ILE A 19 -4.37 6.32 -0.80
C ILE A 19 -2.89 6.69 -0.78
N VAL A 20 -2.59 7.90 -0.33
CA VAL A 20 -1.21 8.41 -0.19
C VAL A 20 -0.94 8.72 1.27
N GLN A 21 0.17 8.21 1.78
CA GLN A 21 0.71 8.61 3.06
C GLN A 21 1.79 9.66 2.86
N ARG A 22 1.43 10.93 3.07
CA ARG A 22 2.38 12.05 3.03
C ARG A 22 3.27 12.03 4.28
N ARG A 23 4.52 12.47 4.12
CA ARG A 23 5.45 12.68 5.23
C ARG A 23 5.66 14.17 5.48
N GLY A 24 5.48 14.59 6.71
CA GLY A 24 5.97 15.88 7.21
C GLY A 24 7.23 15.68 8.04
N VAL A 25 8.09 16.71 8.09
CA VAL A 25 9.38 16.64 8.79
C VAL A 25 9.54 17.86 9.70
N SER A 26 9.90 17.63 10.97
CA SER A 26 10.58 18.63 11.80
C SER A 26 12.10 18.49 11.60
N ASP A 27 12.91 19.46 12.04
CA ASP A 27 14.35 19.56 11.72
C ASP A 27 15.16 18.26 11.98
N GLY A 28 14.80 17.49 13.02
CA GLY A 28 15.44 16.20 13.33
C GLY A 28 14.91 14.98 12.54
N GLY A 29 13.82 15.14 11.80
CA GLY A 29 13.12 14.06 11.09
C GLY A 29 13.67 13.75 9.70
N VAL A 30 14.55 14.59 9.14
CA VAL A 30 15.09 14.43 7.78
C VAL A 30 15.82 13.09 7.63
N ARG A 31 16.59 12.70 8.66
CA ARG A 31 17.29 11.40 8.70
C ARG A 31 16.36 10.18 8.71
N LYS A 32 15.08 10.35 9.03
CA LYS A 32 14.08 9.28 9.08
C LYS A 32 13.19 9.25 7.82
N MET A 33 13.43 10.13 6.84
CA MET A 33 12.60 10.22 5.63
C MET A 33 12.68 8.98 4.75
N ALA A 34 13.84 8.29 4.75
CA ALA A 34 14.01 7.04 4.03
C ALA A 34 13.44 5.81 4.77
N LEU A 35 13.10 5.96 6.06
CA LEU A 35 12.65 4.84 6.88
C LEU A 35 11.12 4.70 6.84
N PRO A 36 10.58 3.47 6.83
CA PRO A 36 9.14 3.26 6.99
C PRO A 36 8.65 3.79 8.33
N TYR A 37 7.37 4.20 8.42
CA TYR A 37 6.77 4.54 9.71
C TYR A 37 6.67 3.32 10.64
N SER A 38 6.60 2.14 10.03
CA SER A 38 6.54 0.84 10.70
C SER A 38 7.26 -0.17 9.83
N SER A 39 8.21 -0.91 10.40
CA SER A 39 8.87 -2.01 9.70
C SER A 39 7.91 -3.13 9.31
N ARG A 40 6.73 -3.21 9.96
CA ARG A 40 5.71 -4.25 9.71
C ARG A 40 4.71 -3.90 8.61
N THR A 41 4.45 -2.61 8.38
CA THR A 41 3.33 -2.15 7.54
C THR A 41 3.71 -1.05 6.56
N LEU A 42 4.92 -0.48 6.65
CA LEU A 42 5.38 0.74 5.98
C LEU A 42 4.63 2.03 6.36
N LEU A 43 3.37 1.88 6.71
CA LEU A 43 2.40 2.89 7.06
C LEU A 43 2.33 3.13 8.57
N SER A 44 1.90 4.33 8.96
CA SER A 44 1.49 4.61 10.33
C SER A 44 0.24 3.80 10.67
N TYR A 45 0.02 3.52 11.95
CA TYR A 45 -1.15 2.75 12.39
C TYR A 45 -2.48 3.37 11.92
N GLY A 46 -2.63 4.70 12.05
CA GLY A 46 -3.82 5.41 11.61
C GLY A 46 -4.07 5.26 10.11
N LYS A 47 -3.01 5.31 9.30
CA LYS A 47 -3.12 5.12 7.85
C LYS A 47 -3.48 3.68 7.49
N VAL A 48 -2.96 2.68 8.19
CA VAL A 48 -3.37 1.27 7.96
C VAL A 48 -4.88 1.11 8.20
N ARG A 49 -5.42 1.72 9.26
CA ARG A 49 -6.87 1.67 9.54
C ARG A 49 -7.70 2.39 8.48
N GLU A 50 -7.23 3.53 7.99
CA GLU A 50 -7.86 4.25 6.88
C GLU A 50 -7.92 3.40 5.60
N VAL A 51 -6.82 2.69 5.29
CA VAL A 51 -6.80 1.76 4.15
C VAL A 51 -7.78 0.61 4.36
N ALA A 52 -7.80 -0.02 5.53
CA ALA A 52 -8.74 -1.11 5.83
C ALA A 52 -10.21 -0.68 5.66
N ALA A 53 -10.58 0.49 6.19
CA ALA A 53 -11.93 1.03 6.03
C ALA A 53 -12.26 1.35 4.57
N ALA A 54 -11.30 1.82 3.78
CA ALA A 54 -11.48 2.05 2.35
C ALA A 54 -11.65 0.73 1.58
N CYS A 55 -10.93 -0.33 1.96
CA CYS A 55 -11.11 -1.66 1.38
C CYS A 55 -12.51 -2.20 1.63
N GLU A 56 -12.98 -2.13 2.88
CA GLU A 56 -14.33 -2.56 3.26
C GLU A 56 -15.41 -1.75 2.54
N GLY A 57 -15.30 -0.42 2.53
CA GLY A 57 -16.31 0.45 1.90
C GLY A 57 -16.36 0.37 0.38
N ALA A 58 -15.29 -0.08 -0.27
CA ALA A 58 -15.18 -0.21 -1.72
C ALA A 58 -15.26 -1.66 -2.22
N ASP A 59 -15.42 -2.63 -1.31
CA ASP A 59 -15.34 -4.07 -1.59
C ASP A 59 -14.08 -4.44 -2.40
N ALA A 60 -12.92 -4.00 -1.91
CA ALA A 60 -11.66 -4.15 -2.63
C ALA A 60 -11.12 -5.59 -2.53
N ASP A 61 -10.87 -6.21 -3.68
CA ASP A 61 -10.30 -7.56 -3.76
C ASP A 61 -8.82 -7.63 -3.35
N VAL A 62 -8.07 -6.54 -3.56
CA VAL A 62 -6.61 -6.50 -3.35
C VAL A 62 -6.11 -5.08 -3.08
N VAL A 63 -5.10 -4.96 -2.23
CA VAL A 63 -4.35 -3.71 -2.04
C VAL A 63 -2.97 -3.84 -2.64
N VAL A 64 -2.69 -2.99 -3.63
CA VAL A 64 -1.39 -2.92 -4.29
C VAL A 64 -0.54 -1.80 -3.70
N PHE A 65 0.61 -2.16 -3.15
CA PHE A 65 1.61 -1.22 -2.66
C PHE A 65 2.60 -0.90 -3.76
N VAL A 66 2.80 0.39 -4.07
CA VAL A 66 3.83 0.82 -5.03
C VAL A 66 5.23 0.46 -4.54
N ALA A 67 5.45 0.51 -3.22
CA ALA A 67 6.70 0.04 -2.62
C ALA A 67 6.70 -1.48 -2.52
N SER A 68 7.86 -2.10 -2.73
CA SER A 68 8.04 -3.54 -2.51
C SER A 68 7.80 -3.90 -1.06
N LEU A 69 7.02 -4.96 -0.87
CA LEU A 69 6.74 -5.57 0.42
C LEU A 69 7.61 -6.81 0.58
N THR A 70 8.15 -7.00 1.78
CA THR A 70 8.65 -8.31 2.20
C THR A 70 7.48 -9.26 2.44
N GLU A 71 7.68 -10.57 2.34
CA GLU A 71 6.66 -11.59 2.65
C GLU A 71 6.05 -11.41 4.05
N ARG A 72 6.87 -10.99 5.03
CA ARG A 72 6.40 -10.69 6.38
C ARG A 72 5.42 -9.52 6.38
N GLN A 73 5.72 -8.45 5.65
CA GLN A 73 4.85 -7.29 5.56
C GLN A 73 3.55 -7.62 4.84
N GLN A 74 3.61 -8.40 3.74
CA GLN A 74 2.43 -8.88 3.04
C GLN A 74 1.50 -9.66 3.97
N ARG A 75 2.02 -10.66 4.68
CA ARG A 75 1.22 -11.45 5.63
C ARG A 75 0.57 -10.60 6.72
N VAL A 76 1.33 -9.66 7.30
CA VAL A 76 0.81 -8.76 8.33
C VAL A 76 -0.26 -7.83 7.77
N LEU A 77 -0.02 -7.22 6.61
CA LEU A 77 -0.95 -6.30 5.97
C LEU A 77 -2.22 -7.03 5.51
N THR A 78 -2.11 -8.19 4.87
CA THR A 78 -3.26 -9.02 4.48
C THR A 78 -4.16 -9.33 5.69
N GLY A 79 -3.55 -9.70 6.83
CA GLY A 79 -4.31 -9.97 8.05
C GLY A 79 -5.02 -8.74 8.64
N ILE A 80 -4.48 -7.54 8.45
CA ILE A 80 -5.09 -6.30 8.95
C ILE A 80 -6.15 -5.75 7.99
N LEU A 81 -5.90 -5.85 6.68
CA LEU A 81 -6.74 -5.25 5.63
C LEU A 81 -7.94 -6.13 5.27
N GLY A 82 -7.89 -7.43 5.55
CA GLY A 82 -8.96 -8.38 5.21
C GLY A 82 -8.92 -8.87 3.75
N CYS A 83 -8.04 -8.32 2.93
CA CYS A 83 -7.78 -8.73 1.56
C CYS A 83 -6.26 -8.83 1.28
N PRO A 84 -5.82 -9.55 0.25
CA PRO A 84 -4.41 -9.64 -0.12
C PRO A 84 -3.73 -8.27 -0.26
N ALA A 85 -2.54 -8.15 0.35
CA ALA A 85 -1.63 -7.01 0.17
C ALA A 85 -0.40 -7.45 -0.62
N VAL A 86 -0.17 -6.84 -1.78
CA VAL A 86 0.88 -7.23 -2.73
C VAL A 86 1.72 -6.04 -3.19
N SER A 87 2.95 -6.32 -3.63
CA SER A 87 3.78 -5.29 -4.28
C SER A 87 3.32 -5.05 -5.70
N LEU A 88 3.41 -3.82 -6.20
CA LEU A 88 3.15 -3.51 -7.61
C LEU A 88 4.03 -4.38 -8.51
N SER A 89 5.33 -4.49 -8.22
CA SER A 89 6.25 -5.32 -9.00
C SER A 89 5.80 -6.77 -9.18
N GLU A 90 5.16 -7.36 -8.17
CA GLU A 90 4.63 -8.73 -8.25
C GLU A 90 3.41 -8.81 -9.18
N THR A 91 2.54 -7.78 -9.15
CA THR A 91 1.39 -7.69 -10.05
C THR A 91 1.77 -7.39 -11.50
N LEU A 92 2.94 -6.76 -11.72
CA LEU A 92 3.43 -6.47 -13.07
C LEU A 92 4.24 -7.64 -13.67
N ALA A 93 4.79 -8.53 -12.83
CA ALA A 93 5.60 -9.66 -13.24
C ALA A 93 4.79 -10.95 -13.47
N ALA A 94 3.54 -10.99 -13.02
CA ALA A 94 2.60 -12.06 -13.32
C ALA A 94 2.00 -11.83 -14.72
N ASP A 95 2.64 -12.41 -15.74
CA ASP A 95 2.11 -12.59 -17.09
C ASP A 95 1.65 -14.05 -17.30
#